data_AF-A0A8I0PAF3-F1
#
_entry.id   AF-A0A8I0PAF3-F1
#
_cell.length_a   1.000
_cell.length_b   1.000
_cell.length_c   1.000
_cell.angle_alpha   90.00
_cell.angle_beta   90.00
_cell.angle_gamma   90.00
#
_symmetry.space_group_name_H-M   'P 1'
#
loop_
_entity.id
_entity.type
_entity.pdbx_description
1 polymer ?
#
loop_
_entity_poly.entity_id
_entity_poly.type
_entity_poly.pdbx_seq_one_letter_code
_entity_poly.pdbx_strand_id
1 'polypeptide(L)'
;MLRVPKYRASLVDPCREHLRKRRAEDPAVPVQHLFEEIKTLGFTGCLNLLHKYINQGRADADRSHISPCRLARMLLTRPDNLKREQHELLVKLTAACPEMTQLAAGPGDFAPLLTQHPTTPMRSRTGSPKSEQPTCPTSTPSPGAWTGTSTP
;
A
#
# COMPACT_ATOMS: atom_id res chain seq x y z
N MET A 1 -10.48 2.91 18.45
CA MET A 1 -9.77 3.99 19.14
C MET A 1 -8.27 3.88 18.89
N LEU A 2 -7.72 4.64 17.95
CA LEU A 2 -6.26 4.74 17.77
C LEU A 2 -5.72 5.60 18.91
N ARG A 3 -4.75 5.06 19.65
CA ARG A 3 -4.07 5.78 20.72
C ARG A 3 -3.23 6.86 20.05
N VAL A 4 -3.74 8.09 19.99
CA VAL A 4 -2.95 9.25 19.59
C VAL A 4 -1.72 9.24 20.50
N PRO A 5 -0.49 9.27 19.96
CA PRO A 5 0.68 9.41 20.80
C PRO A 5 0.47 10.64 21.69
N LYS A 6 0.46 10.42 23.01
CA LYS A 6 0.31 11.51 23.99
C LYS A 6 1.61 12.28 23.99
N TYR A 7 1.67 13.20 23.04
CA TYR A 7 2.78 14.09 22.84
C TYR A 7 2.82 15.12 23.97
N ARG A 8 4.00 15.32 24.56
CA ARG A 8 4.24 16.39 25.53
C ARG A 8 4.03 17.75 24.86
N ALA A 9 3.58 18.71 25.66
CA ALA A 9 3.42 20.09 25.23
C ALA A 9 4.73 20.58 24.60
N SER A 10 4.66 21.12 23.39
CA SER A 10 5.80 21.65 22.65
C SER A 10 5.71 23.16 22.52
N LEU A 11 6.86 23.82 22.33
CA LEU A 11 6.93 25.26 22.07
C LEU A 11 6.13 25.69 20.82
N VAL A 12 5.81 24.76 19.92
CA VAL A 12 5.05 25.00 18.69
C VAL A 12 3.53 24.94 18.96
N ASP A 13 3.10 24.39 20.10
CA ASP A 13 1.68 24.16 20.40
C ASP A 13 0.84 25.46 20.43
N PRO A 14 1.33 26.60 20.97
CA PRO A 14 0.57 27.86 20.91
C PRO A 14 0.33 28.36 19.48
N CYS A 15 1.24 28.03 18.55
CA CYS A 15 1.13 28.39 17.13
C CYS A 15 0.39 27.33 16.29
N ARG A 16 -0.13 26.26 16.92
CA ARG A 16 -0.70 25.11 16.21
C ARG A 16 -1.90 25.46 15.34
N GLU A 17 -2.81 26.29 15.84
CA GLU A 17 -4.01 26.67 15.07
C GLU A 17 -3.65 27.50 13.83
N HIS A 18 -2.63 28.36 13.93
CA HIS A 18 -2.11 29.11 12.79
C HIS A 18 -1.55 28.16 11.72
N LEU A 19 -0.73 27.19 12.12
CA LEU A 19 -0.18 26.19 11.21
C LEU A 19 -1.27 25.34 10.55
N ARG A 20 -2.31 24.96 11.29
CA ARG A 20 -3.45 24.21 10.76
C ARG A 20 -4.19 25.02 9.69
N LYS A 21 -4.53 26.28 10.00
CA LYS A 21 -5.24 27.17 9.06
C LYS A 21 -4.45 27.37 7.77
N ARG A 22 -3.16 27.70 7.87
CA ARG A 22 -2.29 27.91 6.70
C ARG A 22 -2.16 26.67 5.83
N ARG A 23 -2.05 25.48 6.43
CA ARG A 23 -1.99 24.20 5.71
C ARG A 23 -3.31 23.75 5.09
N ALA A 24 -4.44 24.17 5.67
CA ALA A 24 -5.75 23.94 5.08
C ALA A 24 -5.99 24.85 3.85
N GLU A 25 -5.48 26.08 3.89
CA GLU A 25 -5.56 27.03 2.78
C GLU A 25 -4.58 26.66 1.65
N ASP A 26 -3.32 26.37 1.98
CA ASP A 26 -2.29 26.00 1.01
C ASP A 26 -1.33 24.94 1.60
N PRO A 27 -1.43 23.68 1.16
CA PRO A 27 -0.57 22.60 1.65
C PRO A 27 0.86 22.66 1.08
N ALA A 28 1.12 23.45 0.03
CA ALA A 28 2.43 23.53 -0.64
C ALA A 28 3.35 24.61 -0.04
N VAL A 29 2.89 25.35 0.97
CA VAL A 29 3.68 26.42 1.59
C VAL A 29 4.99 25.86 2.18
N PRO A 30 6.15 26.44 1.81
CA PRO A 30 7.43 26.01 2.33
C PRO A 30 7.51 26.24 3.84
N VAL A 31 8.11 25.29 4.56
CA VAL A 31 8.20 25.32 6.03
C VAL A 31 8.97 26.54 6.54
N GLN A 32 9.89 27.09 5.74
CA GLN A 32 10.57 28.34 6.03
C GLN A 32 9.62 29.53 6.14
N HIS A 33 8.61 29.61 5.26
CA HIS A 33 7.62 30.69 5.31
C HIS A 33 6.73 30.56 6.55
N LEU A 34 6.31 29.32 6.86
CA LEU A 34 5.59 29.02 8.10
C LEU A 34 6.42 29.39 9.34
N PHE A 35 7.75 29.20 9.29
CA PHE A 35 8.65 29.53 10.39
C PHE A 35 8.73 31.04 10.64
N GLU A 36 8.87 31.86 9.60
CA GLU A 36 8.87 33.32 9.76
C GLU A 36 7.51 33.82 10.25
N GLU A 37 6.40 33.26 9.77
CA GLU A 37 5.05 33.58 10.27
C GLU A 37 4.88 33.25 11.76
N ILE A 38 5.32 32.07 12.23
CA ILE A 38 5.20 31.75 13.67
C ILE A 38 6.18 32.55 14.53
N LYS A 39 7.30 33.01 13.95
CA LYS A 39 8.28 33.84 14.66
C LYS A 39 7.72 35.23 14.96
N THR A 40 6.93 35.81 14.06
CA THR A 40 6.20 37.06 14.35
C THR A 40 5.11 36.88 15.41
N LEU A 41 4.56 35.67 15.53
CA LEU A 41 3.61 35.27 16.57
C LEU A 41 4.28 34.96 17.94
N GLY A 42 5.59 35.13 18.06
CA GLY A 42 6.33 34.94 19.32
C GLY A 42 6.95 33.55 19.49
N PHE A 43 7.12 32.78 18.41
CA PHE A 43 7.82 31.50 18.46
C PHE A 43 9.31 31.69 18.78
N THR A 44 9.79 31.01 19.83
CA THR A 44 11.18 31.08 20.33
C THR A 44 12.04 29.87 19.93
N GLY A 45 11.47 28.89 19.24
CA GLY A 45 12.16 27.67 18.83
C GLY A 45 12.94 27.81 17.52
N CYS A 46 13.58 26.72 17.10
CA CYS A 46 14.33 26.65 15.84
C CYS A 46 13.54 25.97 14.71
N LEU A 47 13.95 26.21 13.46
CA LEU A 47 13.33 25.62 12.26
C LEU A 47 13.29 24.07 12.31
N ASN A 48 14.33 23.45 12.88
CA ASN A 48 14.38 21.98 13.04
C ASN A 48 13.28 21.45 13.95
N LEU A 49 12.88 22.21 14.97
CA LEU A 49 11.76 21.84 15.84
C LEU A 49 10.45 21.87 15.04
N LEU A 50 10.25 22.88 14.19
CA LEU A 50 9.09 22.97 13.31
C LEU A 50 9.04 21.83 12.29
N HIS A 51 10.19 21.50 11.66
CA HIS A 51 10.30 20.35 10.75
C HIS A 51 9.88 19.05 11.45
N LYS A 52 10.42 18.77 12.65
CA LYS A 52 10.04 17.59 13.43
C LYS A 52 8.57 17.61 13.83
N TYR A 53 8.03 18.76 14.20
CA TYR A 53 6.65 18.92 14.63
C TYR A 53 5.66 18.61 13.49
N ILE A 54 5.94 19.14 12.30
CA ILE A 54 5.14 18.88 11.08
C ILE A 54 5.26 17.42 10.66
N ASN A 55 6.48 16.87 10.60
CA ASN A 55 6.70 15.47 10.20
C ASN A 55 6.03 14.46 11.15
N GLN A 56 5.81 14.84 12.41
CA GLN A 56 5.04 14.03 13.38
C GLN A 56 3.53 14.07 13.16
N GLY A 57 3.03 14.84 12.18
CA GLY A 57 1.61 15.01 11.91
C GLY A 57 0.86 15.82 12.96
N ARG A 58 1.56 16.53 13.86
CA ARG A 58 0.92 17.30 14.95
C ARG A 58 0.20 18.55 14.46
N ALA A 59 0.68 19.15 13.38
CA ALA A 59 0.01 20.28 12.73
C ALA A 59 -1.30 19.84 12.02
N ASP A 60 -1.38 18.56 11.62
CA ASP A 60 -2.47 17.98 10.83
C ASP A 60 -3.36 17.04 11.65
N ALA A 61 -3.42 17.22 12.97
CA ALA A 61 -3.92 16.24 13.95
C ALA A 61 -5.39 15.77 13.78
N ASP A 62 -6.17 16.36 12.86
CA ASP A 62 -7.51 15.87 12.52
C ASP A 62 -7.49 14.80 11.42
N ARG A 63 -6.33 14.55 10.80
CA ARG A 63 -6.14 13.35 9.99
C ARG A 63 -6.18 12.17 10.94
N SER A 64 -7.32 11.47 10.93
CA SER A 64 -7.42 10.15 11.54
C SER A 64 -6.24 9.34 11.03
N HIS A 65 -5.23 9.10 11.87
CA HIS A 65 -4.02 8.36 11.52
C HIS A 65 -4.37 6.88 11.34
N ILE A 66 -5.16 6.55 10.32
CA ILE A 66 -5.27 5.19 9.86
C ILE A 66 -3.90 4.81 9.32
N SER A 67 -3.31 3.76 9.87
CA SER A 67 -2.05 3.27 9.31
C SER A 67 -2.30 2.74 7.90
N PRO A 68 -1.36 2.90 6.96
CA PRO A 68 -1.50 2.37 5.60
C PRO A 68 -1.84 0.86 5.60
N CYS A 69 -1.21 0.08 6.48
CA CYS A 69 -1.51 -1.35 6.62
C CYS A 69 -2.95 -1.61 7.10
N ARG A 70 -3.49 -0.75 7.96
CA ARG A 70 -4.87 -0.88 8.44
C ARG A 70 -5.87 -0.52 7.35
N LEU A 71 -5.57 0.51 6.55
CA LEU A 71 -6.37 0.88 5.38
C LEU A 71 -6.37 -0.25 4.34
N ALA A 72 -5.20 -0.79 4.01
CA ALA A 72 -5.06 -1.92 3.10
C ALA A 72 -5.87 -3.14 3.58
N ARG A 73 -5.80 -3.47 4.88
CA ARG A 73 -6.62 -4.54 5.45
C ARG A 73 -8.12 -4.28 5.29
N MET A 74 -8.57 -3.03 5.51
CA MET A 74 -9.98 -2.67 5.34
C MET A 74 -10.42 -2.78 3.87
N LEU A 75 -9.58 -2.37 2.92
CA LEU A 75 -9.85 -2.50 1.48
C LEU A 75 -9.93 -3.96 1.00
N LEU A 76 -9.11 -4.84 1.57
CA LEU A 76 -9.08 -6.27 1.21
C LEU A 76 -10.10 -7.12 1.98
N THR A 77 -10.76 -6.54 2.99
CA THR A 77 -11.79 -7.26 3.75
C THR A 77 -13.11 -7.18 2.98
N ARG A 78 -13.85 -8.30 2.92
CA ARG A 78 -15.20 -8.30 2.36
C ARG A 78 -16.05 -7.19 3.00
N PRO A 79 -16.79 -6.39 2.22
CA PRO A 79 -17.52 -5.24 2.72
C PRO A 79 -18.55 -5.62 3.80
N ASP A 80 -19.17 -6.79 3.71
CA ASP A 80 -20.15 -7.30 4.69
C ASP A 80 -19.54 -7.59 6.07
N ASN A 81 -18.22 -7.81 6.14
CA ASN A 81 -17.52 -8.11 7.39
C ASN A 81 -16.98 -6.85 8.08
N LEU A 82 -17.13 -5.67 7.45
CA LEU A 82 -16.69 -4.40 8.02
C LEU A 82 -17.76 -3.83 8.95
N LYS A 83 -17.33 -3.24 10.06
CA LYS A 83 -18.22 -2.49 10.94
C LYS A 83 -18.70 -1.23 10.23
N ARG A 84 -19.91 -0.76 10.54
CA ARG A 84 -20.48 0.50 9.98
C ARG A 84 -19.52 1.70 10.07
N GLU A 85 -18.86 1.89 11.21
CA GLU A 85 -17.85 2.94 11.40
C GLU A 85 -16.65 2.81 10.46
N GLN A 86 -16.24 1.58 10.14
CA GLN A 86 -15.14 1.31 9.20
C GLN A 86 -15.56 1.56 7.76
N HIS A 87 -16.82 1.26 7.43
CA HIS A 87 -17.40 1.57 6.13
C HIS A 87 -17.47 3.08 5.89
N GLU A 88 -17.99 3.85 6.86
CA GLU A 88 -18.01 5.31 6.78
C GLU A 88 -16.61 5.91 6.66
N LEU A 89 -15.63 5.36 7.40
CA LEU A 89 -14.23 5.79 7.30
C LEU A 89 -13.62 5.46 5.94
N LEU A 90 -13.89 4.28 5.38
CA LEU A 90 -13.44 3.91 4.03
C LEU A 90 -13.98 4.87 3.00
N VAL A 91 -15.31 5.11 2.99
CA VAL A 91 -15.95 6.03 2.04
C VAL A 91 -15.32 7.43 2.11
N LYS A 92 -15.09 7.94 3.31
CA LYS A 92 -14.43 9.25 3.50
C LYS A 92 -13.00 9.28 2.95
N LEU A 93 -12.24 8.20 3.14
CA LEU A 93 -10.85 8.12 2.69
C LEU A 93 -10.73 7.88 1.18
N THR A 94 -11.60 7.07 0.60
CA THR A 94 -11.61 6.81 -0.84
C THR A 94 -12.09 8.01 -1.64
N ALA A 95 -13.01 8.81 -1.07
CA ALA A 95 -13.49 10.05 -1.67
C ALA A 95 -12.49 11.23 -1.55
N ALA A 96 -11.40 11.08 -0.79
CA ALA A 96 -10.44 12.16 -0.59
C ALA A 96 -9.63 12.51 -1.85
N CYS A 97 -9.36 11.52 -2.71
CA CYS A 97 -8.71 11.73 -4.00
C CYS A 97 -9.10 10.61 -5.01
N PRO A 98 -9.10 10.89 -6.33
CA PRO A 98 -9.54 9.94 -7.34
C PRO A 98 -8.69 8.67 -7.38
N GLU A 99 -7.40 8.76 -7.07
CA GLU A 99 -6.48 7.63 -7.00
C GLU A 99 -6.91 6.63 -5.91
N MET A 100 -7.40 7.13 -4.77
CA MET A 100 -7.89 6.28 -3.68
C MET A 100 -9.22 5.60 -4.01
N THR A 101 -10.06 6.24 -4.82
CA THR A 101 -11.27 5.62 -5.36
C THR A 101 -10.92 4.47 -6.30
N GLN A 102 -9.98 4.69 -7.22
CA GLN A 102 -9.52 3.66 -8.15
C GLN A 102 -8.87 2.47 -7.43
N LEU A 103 -8.04 2.75 -6.41
CA LEU A 103 -7.43 1.71 -5.59
C LEU A 103 -8.47 0.84 -4.87
N ALA A 104 -9.59 1.42 -4.43
CA ALA A 104 -10.63 0.70 -3.72
C ALA A 104 -11.49 -0.21 -4.61
N ALA A 105 -11.61 0.09 -5.90
CA ALA A 105 -12.32 -0.76 -6.86
C ALA A 105 -11.52 -2.02 -7.23
N GLY A 106 -10.19 -1.91 -7.31
CA GLY A 106 -9.30 -2.99 -7.75
C GLY A 106 -9.56 -4.36 -7.08
N PRO A 107 -9.59 -4.47 -5.74
CA PRO A 107 -9.86 -5.75 -5.06
C PRO A 107 -11.17 -6.41 -5.49
N GLY A 108 -12.20 -5.62 -5.79
CA GLY A 108 -13.49 -6.09 -6.29
C GLY A 108 -13.41 -6.65 -7.71
N ASP A 109 -12.60 -6.04 -8.57
CA ASP A 109 -12.38 -6.50 -9.95
C ASP A 109 -11.54 -7.79 -10.00
N PHE A 110 -10.60 -7.96 -9.05
CA PHE A 110 -9.76 -9.16 -8.95
C PHE A 110 -10.45 -10.34 -8.25
N ALA A 111 -11.40 -10.10 -7.35
CA ALA A 111 -12.06 -11.17 -6.59
C ALA A 111 -12.79 -12.22 -7.44
N PRO A 112 -13.50 -11.86 -8.54
CA PRO A 112 -14.09 -12.84 -9.46
C PRO A 112 -13.05 -13.75 -10.10
N LEU A 113 -11.88 -13.22 -10.47
CA LEU A 113 -10.80 -14.00 -11.09
C LEU A 113 -10.26 -15.07 -10.14
N LEU A 114 -10.22 -14.79 -8.83
CA LEU A 114 -9.81 -15.75 -7.80
C LEU A 114 -10.91 -16.76 -7.46
N THR A 115 -12.18 -16.39 -7.66
CA THR A 115 -13.34 -17.26 -7.40
C THR A 115 -13.57 -18.23 -8.57
N GLN A 116 -13.14 -17.85 -9.77
CA GLN A 116 -13.13 -18.68 -10.98
C GLN A 116 -11.90 -19.59 -11.07
N HIS A 117 -11.55 -20.29 -9.98
CA HIS A 117 -10.91 -21.58 -10.16
C HIS A 117 -12.05 -22.58 -10.40
N PRO A 118 -12.41 -22.92 -11.65
CA PRO A 118 -13.14 -24.15 -11.86
C PRO A 118 -12.23 -25.21 -11.25
N THR A 119 -12.78 -25.92 -10.28
CA THR A 119 -12.36 -27.26 -9.91
C THR A 119 -11.98 -27.93 -11.22
N THR A 120 -10.68 -28.07 -11.51
CA THR A 120 -10.24 -28.93 -12.60
C THR A 120 -10.94 -30.25 -12.29
N PRO A 121 -11.88 -30.74 -13.10
CA PRO A 121 -12.58 -31.96 -12.76
C PRO A 121 -11.48 -33.01 -12.65
N MET A 122 -11.25 -33.45 -11.41
CA MET A 122 -10.31 -34.48 -11.08
C MET A 122 -10.76 -35.68 -11.91
N ARG A 123 -10.05 -35.94 -13.00
CA ARG A 123 -10.37 -36.98 -13.97
C ARG A 123 -10.51 -38.28 -13.20
N SER A 124 -11.74 -38.69 -12.92
CA SER A 124 -12.05 -39.95 -12.30
C SER A 124 -11.45 -41.03 -13.20
N ARG A 125 -10.43 -41.71 -12.66
CA ARG A 125 -9.74 -42.80 -13.33
C ARG A 125 -10.63 -44.04 -13.23
N THR A 126 -11.71 -44.05 -14.00
CA THR A 126 -12.54 -45.23 -14.19
C THR A 126 -12.09 -45.97 -15.44
N GLY A 127 -11.49 -47.15 -15.21
CA GLY A 127 -11.44 -48.29 -16.13
C GLY A 127 -10.81 -48.07 -17.50
N SER A 128 -9.62 -48.64 -17.70
CA SER A 128 -9.13 -49.02 -19.03
C SER A 128 -10.14 -49.92 -19.76
N PRO A 129 -10.09 -49.91 -21.11
CA PRO A 129 -9.48 -51.08 -21.72
C PRO A 129 -8.38 -50.74 -22.74
N LYS A 130 -7.41 -51.66 -22.74
CA LYS A 130 -6.36 -51.99 -23.72
C LYS A 130 -6.60 -51.46 -25.16
N SER A 131 -5.68 -50.66 -25.71
CA SER A 131 -5.07 -50.90 -27.03
C SER A 131 -3.88 -49.96 -27.30
N GLU A 132 -2.87 -50.56 -27.93
CA GLU A 132 -1.80 -50.01 -28.78
C GLU A 132 -0.78 -48.99 -28.21
N GLN A 133 0.44 -49.50 -28.09
CA GLN A 133 1.66 -48.71 -27.94
C GLN A 133 2.00 -47.97 -29.24
N PRO A 134 2.42 -46.69 -29.18
CA PRO A 134 3.23 -46.12 -30.23
C PRO A 134 4.71 -46.47 -29.98
N THR A 135 5.26 -47.28 -30.86
CA THR A 135 6.69 -47.51 -31.02
C THR A 135 7.41 -46.19 -31.29
N CYS A 136 8.40 -45.85 -30.46
CA CYS A 136 9.33 -44.74 -30.70
C CYS A 136 10.26 -45.09 -31.89
N PRO A 137 10.41 -44.25 -32.92
CA PRO A 137 11.53 -44.37 -33.82
C PRO A 137 12.75 -43.66 -33.23
N THR A 138 13.71 -44.47 -32.78
CA THR A 138 15.13 -44.12 -32.68
C THR A 138 15.63 -43.61 -34.04
N SER A 139 16.26 -42.43 -34.07
CA SER A 139 17.53 -42.17 -34.77
C SER A 139 17.93 -40.70 -34.67
N THR A 140 18.98 -40.42 -33.91
CA THR A 140 19.88 -39.28 -34.19
C THR A 140 21.30 -39.82 -34.01
N PRO A 141 22.13 -39.85 -35.06
CA PRO A 141 23.50 -40.33 -34.92
C PRO A 141 24.36 -39.31 -34.17
N SER A 142 25.09 -39.80 -33.17
CA SER A 142 26.19 -39.11 -32.48
C SER A 142 27.32 -38.78 -33.46
N PRO A 143 27.93 -37.58 -33.38
CA PRO A 143 29.24 -37.33 -33.97
C PRO A 143 30.32 -37.80 -32.99
N GLY A 144 31.03 -38.86 -33.36
CA GLY A 144 32.29 -39.23 -32.73
C GLY A 144 33.46 -38.70 -33.55
N ALA A 145 34.37 -37.96 -32.92
CA ALA A 145 35.82 -38.14 -33.07
C ALA A 145 36.54 -37.08 -32.22
N TRP A 146 37.10 -37.51 -31.09
CA TRP A 146 38.16 -36.82 -30.39
C TRP A 146 39.50 -37.18 -31.03
N THR A 147 40.31 -36.19 -31.36
CA THR A 147 41.77 -36.34 -31.34
C THR A 147 42.35 -35.10 -30.69
N GLY A 148 42.87 -35.28 -29.46
CA GLY A 148 43.77 -34.32 -28.85
C GLY A 148 45.19 -34.56 -29.34
N THR A 149 45.98 -33.51 -29.46
CA THR A 149 47.44 -33.58 -29.27
C THR A 149 47.93 -32.21 -28.80
N SER A 150 48.59 -32.21 -27.64
CA SER A 150 49.24 -31.07 -27.01
C SER A 150 50.55 -30.68 -27.72
N THR A 151 50.91 -29.41 -27.50
CA THR A 151 52.17 -28.62 -27.60
C THR A 151 53.52 -29.37 -27.68
N PRO A 152 54.62 -28.73 -28.14
CA PRO A 152 55.19 -27.47 -27.60
C PRO A 152 55.27 -26.29 -28.59
#